data_AF-A0A367XWJ2-F1
#
_entry.id   AF-A0A367XWJ2-F1
#
_cell.length_a   1.000
_cell.length_b   1.000
_cell.length_c   1.000
_cell.angle_alpha   90.00
_cell.angle_beta   90.00
_cell.angle_gamma   90.00
#
_symmetry.space_group_name_H-M   'P 1'
#
loop_
_entity.id
_entity.type
_entity.pdbx_description
1 polymer ?
#
loop_
_entity_poly.entity_id
_entity_poly.type
_entity_poly.pdbx_seq_one_letter_code
_entity_poly.pdbx_strand_id
1 'polypeptide(L)'
;MEELLEANAAILHVLPNSLSGLITRVPVYDILLESVDNQYLKNRLADVDIDRGVTELSFDRDKAVLLSMLLGNSFTAALDLVFNLDITGPLSDTTIVPVVKRDTAQLLAKLGLCWRNDTLIKGNLHFIHQERGSPVHVDLANWFCECQEYQTKYFDGMELINVTGNTLVHRLLQELKSKILSPLPICSHLMAILIVKHNSDKFGT
;
A
#
# COMPACT_ATOMS: atom_id res chain seq x y z
N MET A 1 -4.38 6.62 -33.84
CA MET A 1 -3.57 7.18 -32.75
C MET A 1 -3.73 6.23 -31.56
N GLU A 2 -3.25 4.99 -31.72
CA GLU A 2 -3.47 3.84 -30.81
C GLU A 2 -2.13 3.16 -30.51
N GLU A 3 -1.05 3.94 -30.45
CA GLU A 3 0.33 3.46 -30.33
C GLU A 3 1.03 3.91 -29.04
N LEU A 4 0.36 4.57 -28.10
CA LEU A 4 1.07 5.37 -27.08
C LEU A 4 1.10 4.84 -25.65
N LEU A 5 0.52 3.67 -25.37
CA LEU A 5 0.84 2.92 -24.17
C LEU A 5 0.91 1.44 -24.56
N GLU A 6 2.12 0.89 -24.68
CA GLU A 6 2.27 -0.57 -24.59
C GLU A 6 1.45 -1.04 -23.39
N ALA A 7 0.68 -2.11 -23.52
CA ALA A 7 -0.29 -2.54 -22.50
C ALA A 7 0.33 -2.73 -21.09
N ASN A 8 1.66 -2.84 -21.04
CA ASN A 8 2.47 -3.05 -19.84
C ASN A 8 3.32 -1.84 -19.46
N ALA A 9 3.31 -0.73 -20.21
CA ALA A 9 4.18 0.43 -20.00
C ALA A 9 4.04 1.03 -18.59
N ALA A 10 2.80 1.08 -18.07
CA ALA A 10 2.54 1.53 -16.71
C ALA A 10 3.24 0.64 -15.67
N ILE A 11 3.21 -0.69 -15.85
CA ILE A 11 3.78 -1.66 -14.91
C ILE A 11 5.31 -1.78 -15.05
N LEU A 12 5.81 -1.78 -16.28
CA LEU A 12 7.23 -2.01 -16.57
C LEU A 12 8.08 -0.75 -16.40
N HIS A 13 7.57 0.42 -16.82
CA HIS A 13 8.37 1.64 -16.91
C HIS A 13 7.99 2.70 -15.88
N VAL A 14 6.70 2.91 -15.63
CA VAL A 14 6.26 3.97 -14.72
C VAL A 14 6.30 3.51 -13.27
N LEU A 15 5.70 2.34 -13.00
CA LEU A 15 5.54 1.82 -11.65
C LEU A 15 6.86 1.74 -10.86
N PRO A 16 7.96 1.15 -11.36
CA PRO A 16 9.18 1.00 -10.57
C PRO A 16 9.77 2.34 -10.12
N ASN A 17 9.67 3.36 -10.98
CA ASN A 17 10.18 4.70 -10.70
C ASN A 17 9.28 5.46 -9.73
N SER A 18 7.96 5.34 -9.88
CA SER A 18 6.97 6.02 -9.06
C SER A 18 6.76 5.37 -7.68
N LEU A 19 7.10 4.09 -7.52
CA LEU A 19 7.01 3.41 -6.23
C LEU A 19 8.14 3.79 -5.27
N SER A 20 9.33 4.11 -5.77
CA SER A 20 10.47 4.47 -4.92
C SER A 20 10.19 5.79 -4.18
N GLY A 21 10.25 5.75 -2.84
CA GLY A 21 9.90 6.90 -2.00
C GLY A 21 8.44 7.31 -2.12
N LEU A 22 7.54 6.37 -2.48
CA LEU A 22 6.10 6.57 -2.38
C LEU A 22 5.69 6.58 -0.91
N ILE A 23 6.24 5.67 -0.10
CA ILE A 23 5.94 5.61 1.33
C ILE A 23 6.93 6.50 2.08
N THR A 24 6.42 7.24 3.05
CA THR A 24 7.18 8.16 3.90
C THR A 24 6.84 7.92 5.35
N ARG A 25 7.63 8.50 6.26
CA ARG A 25 7.28 8.61 7.67
C ARG A 25 7.09 10.07 8.00
N VAL A 26 5.97 10.40 8.62
CA VAL A 26 5.62 11.76 9.02
C VAL A 26 5.09 11.73 10.46
N PRO A 27 5.17 12.85 11.20
CA PRO A 27 4.58 12.94 12.52
C PRO A 27 3.10 12.57 12.53
N VAL A 28 2.67 11.76 13.50
CA VAL A 28 1.26 11.38 13.67
C VAL A 28 0.37 12.62 13.87
N TYR A 29 0.91 13.64 14.52
CA TYR A 29 0.26 14.94 14.68
C TYR A 29 -0.12 15.57 13.34
N ASP A 30 0.80 15.58 12.36
CA ASP A 30 0.57 16.19 11.05
C ASP A 30 -0.49 15.40 10.27
N ILE A 31 -0.45 14.06 10.35
CA ILE A 31 -1.47 13.19 9.74
C ILE A 31 -2.85 13.53 10.28
N LEU A 32 -2.99 13.64 11.61
CA LEU A 32 -4.26 13.95 12.25
C LEU A 32 -4.79 15.33 11.87
N LEU A 33 -3.92 16.33 11.75
CA LEU A 33 -4.31 17.68 11.31
C LEU A 33 -4.82 17.70 9.86
N GLU A 34 -4.24 16.86 9.00
CA GLU A 34 -4.67 16.72 7.60
C GLU A 34 -5.94 15.89 7.46
N SER A 35 -6.12 14.84 8.26
CA SER A 35 -7.24 13.91 8.14
C SER A 35 -8.54 14.38 8.77
N VAL A 36 -8.47 15.42 9.62
CA VAL A 36 -9.61 15.89 10.38
C VAL A 36 -10.15 17.18 9.78
N ASP A 37 -11.34 17.14 9.19
CA ASP A 37 -12.01 18.34 8.67
C ASP A 37 -12.59 19.23 9.78
N ASN A 38 -12.70 18.71 10.99
CA ASN A 38 -13.31 19.41 12.11
C ASN A 38 -12.33 20.41 12.77
N GLN A 39 -12.57 21.71 12.57
CA GLN A 39 -11.75 22.78 13.14
C GLN A 39 -11.66 22.74 14.67
N TYR A 40 -12.72 22.30 15.36
CA TYR A 40 -12.70 22.13 16.81
C TYR A 40 -11.63 21.12 17.24
N LEU A 41 -11.51 20.02 16.50
CA LEU A 41 -10.51 18.97 16.77
C LEU A 41 -9.09 19.48 16.54
N LYS A 42 -8.85 20.26 15.49
CA LYS A 42 -7.54 20.87 15.23
C LYS A 42 -7.11 21.78 16.38
N ASN A 43 -8.04 22.62 16.86
CA ASN A 43 -7.76 23.51 17.99
C ASN A 43 -7.44 22.72 19.27
N ARG A 44 -8.21 21.66 19.56
CA ARG A 44 -7.94 20.80 20.73
C ARG A 44 -6.61 20.05 20.63
N LEU A 45 -6.21 19.61 19.44
CA LEU A 45 -4.90 19.01 19.22
C LEU A 45 -3.76 20.02 19.43
N ALA A 46 -3.96 21.29 19.11
CA ALA A 46 -2.97 22.34 19.34
C ALA A 46 -2.79 22.68 20.83
N ASP A 47 -3.84 22.53 21.63
CA ASP A 47 -3.83 22.85 23.07
C ASP A 47 -3.20 21.76 23.95
N VAL A 48 -3.00 20.55 23.41
CA VAL A 48 -2.43 19.42 24.16
C VAL A 48 -0.92 19.36 23.92
N ASP A 49 -0.16 19.13 25.00
CA ASP A 49 1.25 18.81 24.92
C ASP A 49 1.43 17.40 24.34
N ILE A 50 1.75 17.36 23.04
CA ILE A 50 1.87 16.17 22.20
C ILE A 50 3.33 15.98 21.80
N ASP A 51 3.83 14.75 21.94
CA ASP A 51 5.11 14.35 21.39
C ASP A 51 5.04 14.33 19.85
N ARG A 52 5.69 15.32 19.21
CA ARG A 52 5.79 15.43 17.75
C ARG A 52 6.84 14.51 17.13
N GLY A 53 7.63 13.81 17.95
CA GLY A 53 8.59 12.81 17.51
C GLY A 53 7.95 11.47 17.13
N VAL A 54 6.70 11.22 17.53
CA VAL A 54 5.97 10.00 17.17
C VAL A 54 5.58 10.06 15.70
N THR A 55 6.24 9.23 14.89
CA THR A 55 5.98 9.13 13.44
C THR A 55 5.15 7.91 13.08
N GLU A 56 4.44 7.99 11.96
CA GLU A 56 3.71 6.90 11.33
C GLU A 56 3.95 6.90 9.82
N LEU A 57 3.68 5.76 9.17
CA LEU A 57 3.67 5.65 7.71
C LEU A 57 2.67 6.63 7.08
N SER A 58 3.09 7.27 6.00
CA SER A 58 2.27 8.07 5.10
C SER A 58 2.74 7.84 3.67
N PHE A 59 2.23 8.61 2.73
CA PHE A 59 2.60 8.49 1.33
C PHE A 59 2.73 9.85 0.64
N ASP A 60 3.55 9.89 -0.40
CA ASP A 60 3.70 11.01 -1.33
C ASP A 60 2.42 11.15 -2.16
N ARG A 61 1.71 12.26 -1.98
CA ARG A 61 0.40 12.52 -2.60
C ARG A 61 0.50 12.67 -4.11
N ASP A 62 1.54 13.31 -4.62
CA ASP A 62 1.70 13.56 -6.05
C ASP A 62 1.95 12.26 -6.81
N LYS A 63 2.82 11.40 -6.26
CA LYS A 63 3.04 10.04 -6.79
C LYS A 63 1.78 9.18 -6.68
N ALA A 64 1.04 9.27 -5.58
CA ALA A 64 -0.19 8.51 -5.41
C ALA A 64 -1.27 8.95 -6.41
N VAL A 65 -1.41 10.24 -6.68
CA VAL A 65 -2.31 10.76 -7.72
C VAL A 65 -1.93 10.18 -9.09
N LEU A 66 -0.66 10.30 -9.48
CA LEU A 66 -0.16 9.74 -10.75
C LEU A 66 -0.46 8.24 -10.88
N LEU A 67 -0.13 7.45 -9.86
CA LEU A 67 -0.34 6.00 -9.86
C LEU A 67 -1.82 5.62 -9.86
N SER A 68 -2.67 6.39 -9.17
CA SER A 68 -4.13 6.19 -9.20
C SER A 68 -4.72 6.46 -10.58
N MET A 69 -4.19 7.43 -11.32
CA MET A 69 -4.63 7.71 -12.69
C MET A 69 -4.23 6.60 -13.66
N LEU A 70 -3.07 5.97 -13.46
CA LEU A 70 -2.54 4.95 -14.36
C LEU A 70 -3.05 3.54 -14.07
N LEU A 71 -3.25 3.21 -12.79
CA LEU A 71 -3.50 1.84 -12.32
C LEU A 71 -4.84 1.72 -11.58
N GLY A 72 -5.55 2.83 -11.40
CA GLY A 72 -6.91 2.89 -10.89
C GLY A 72 -7.07 2.21 -9.53
N ASN A 73 -8.17 1.48 -9.41
CA ASN A 73 -8.60 0.85 -8.17
C ASN A 73 -7.59 -0.17 -7.64
N SER A 74 -6.84 -0.85 -8.51
CA SER A 74 -5.82 -1.81 -8.08
C SER A 74 -4.72 -1.11 -7.26
N PHE A 75 -4.34 0.12 -7.62
CA PHE A 75 -3.38 0.89 -6.84
C PHE A 75 -3.98 1.45 -5.55
N THR A 76 -5.18 2.05 -5.60
CA THR A 76 -5.79 2.64 -4.39
C THR A 76 -6.11 1.57 -3.35
N ALA A 77 -6.59 0.40 -3.77
CA ALA A 77 -6.79 -0.75 -2.90
C ALA A 77 -5.45 -1.23 -2.34
N ALA A 78 -4.40 -1.38 -3.17
CA ALA A 78 -3.07 -1.76 -2.70
C ALA A 78 -2.53 -0.81 -1.62
N LEU A 79 -2.72 0.49 -1.79
CA LEU A 79 -2.29 1.48 -0.82
C LEU A 79 -3.03 1.30 0.51
N ASP A 80 -4.34 1.01 0.47
CA ASP A 80 -5.11 0.66 1.67
C ASP A 80 -4.57 -0.63 2.32
N LEU A 81 -4.23 -1.65 1.53
CA LEU A 81 -3.62 -2.89 2.04
C LEU A 81 -2.30 -2.61 2.76
N VAL A 82 -1.46 -1.74 2.21
CA VAL A 82 -0.16 -1.38 2.80
C VAL A 82 -0.31 -0.72 4.18
N PHE A 83 -1.39 0.04 4.41
CA PHE A 83 -1.62 0.70 5.70
C PHE A 83 -2.39 -0.15 6.71
N ASN A 84 -3.11 -1.17 6.24
CA ASN A 84 -4.06 -1.91 7.07
C ASN A 84 -3.77 -3.40 7.19
N LEU A 85 -2.79 -3.97 6.48
CA LEU A 85 -2.49 -5.40 6.52
C LEU A 85 -1.00 -5.66 6.86
N ASP A 86 -0.76 -6.80 7.49
CA ASP A 86 0.57 -7.37 7.71
C ASP A 86 0.96 -8.23 6.50
N ILE A 87 2.12 -7.93 5.91
CA ILE A 87 2.63 -8.59 4.70
C ILE A 87 3.89 -9.33 5.12
N THR A 88 3.77 -10.65 5.28
CA THR A 88 4.84 -11.51 5.84
C THR A 88 5.24 -12.62 4.86
N GLY A 89 6.45 -13.15 5.04
CA GLY A 89 6.97 -14.26 4.24
C GLY A 89 7.93 -13.86 3.12
N PRO A 90 8.58 -14.84 2.49
CA PRO A 90 9.45 -14.63 1.33
C PRO A 90 8.62 -14.28 0.08
N LEU A 91 9.27 -13.74 -0.97
CA LEU A 91 8.60 -13.37 -2.22
C LEU A 91 7.90 -14.54 -2.92
N SER A 92 8.38 -15.77 -2.70
CA SER A 92 7.79 -16.99 -3.26
C SER A 92 6.58 -17.51 -2.49
N ASP A 93 6.32 -16.99 -1.29
CA ASP A 93 5.25 -17.43 -0.39
C ASP A 93 4.88 -16.28 0.57
N THR A 94 4.40 -15.19 -0.01
CA THR A 94 3.98 -14.02 0.76
C THR A 94 2.54 -14.20 1.20
N THR A 95 2.30 -14.04 2.50
CA THR A 95 0.96 -14.05 3.07
C THR A 95 0.59 -12.64 3.48
N ILE A 96 -0.59 -12.20 3.05
CA ILE A 96 -1.16 -10.90 3.43
C ILE A 96 -2.30 -11.15 4.42
N VAL A 97 -2.17 -10.63 5.64
CA VAL A 97 -3.13 -10.81 6.74
C VAL A 97 -3.65 -9.46 7.21
N PRO A 98 -4.97 -9.27 7.33
CA PRO A 98 -5.48 -8.01 7.85
C PRO A 98 -5.06 -7.68 9.28
N VAL A 99 -4.69 -6.42 9.51
CA VAL A 99 -4.46 -5.85 10.83
C VAL A 99 -5.52 -4.81 11.17
N VAL A 100 -5.45 -4.30 12.40
CA VAL A 100 -6.40 -3.32 12.91
C VAL A 100 -6.36 -2.08 12.01
N LYS A 101 -7.49 -1.73 11.39
CA LYS A 101 -7.61 -0.63 10.42
C LYS A 101 -7.07 0.68 10.98
N ARG A 102 -6.14 1.31 10.27
CA ARG A 102 -5.62 2.64 10.60
C ARG A 102 -6.76 3.66 10.58
N ASP A 103 -7.15 4.14 11.74
CA ASP A 103 -8.16 5.18 11.91
C ASP A 103 -7.68 6.31 12.85
N THR A 104 -8.48 7.37 12.96
CA THR A 104 -8.19 8.51 13.84
C THR A 104 -8.01 8.08 15.29
N ALA A 105 -8.76 7.08 15.77
CA ALA A 105 -8.67 6.62 17.15
C ALA A 105 -7.32 5.95 17.42
N GLN A 106 -6.83 5.11 16.50
CA GLN A 106 -5.51 4.50 16.58
C GLN A 106 -4.38 5.52 16.55
N LEU A 107 -4.46 6.49 15.63
CA LEU A 107 -3.45 7.54 15.54
C LEU A 107 -3.40 8.37 16.83
N LEU A 108 -4.55 8.71 17.42
CA LEU A 108 -4.61 9.37 18.72
C LEU A 108 -4.01 8.52 19.83
N ALA A 109 -4.29 7.21 19.84
CA ALA A 109 -3.74 6.31 20.84
C ALA A 109 -2.21 6.17 20.75
N LYS A 110 -1.61 6.26 19.55
CA LYS A 110 -0.15 6.33 19.39
C LYS A 110 0.45 7.57 20.06
N LEU A 111 -0.31 8.65 20.18
CA LEU A 111 0.06 9.86 20.93
C LEU A 111 -0.31 9.77 22.42
N GLY A 112 -0.83 8.64 22.90
CA GLY A 112 -1.32 8.48 24.27
C GLY A 112 -2.62 9.26 24.53
N LEU A 113 -3.42 9.50 23.50
CA LEU A 113 -4.66 10.27 23.55
C LEU A 113 -5.87 9.41 23.23
N CYS A 114 -7.01 9.72 23.85
CA CYS A 114 -8.29 9.11 23.52
C CYS A 114 -9.45 10.09 23.69
N TRP A 115 -10.57 9.78 23.02
CA TRP A 115 -11.82 10.51 23.17
C TRP A 115 -12.62 10.00 24.35
N ARG A 116 -13.07 10.93 25.20
CA ARG A 116 -14.04 10.64 26.25
C ARG A 116 -14.99 11.82 26.39
N ASN A 117 -16.29 11.58 26.22
CA ASN A 117 -17.35 12.60 26.34
C ASN A 117 -17.02 13.88 25.55
N ASP A 118 -16.68 13.75 24.26
CA ASP A 118 -16.30 14.86 23.37
C ASP A 118 -15.08 15.71 23.83
N THR A 119 -14.30 15.17 24.75
CA THR A 119 -13.03 15.76 25.19
C THR A 119 -11.86 14.82 24.88
N LEU A 120 -10.79 15.42 24.37
CA LEU A 120 -9.52 14.74 24.17
C LEU A 120 -8.78 14.69 25.50
N ILE A 121 -8.47 13.48 25.96
CA ILE A 121 -7.77 13.25 27.23
C ILE A 121 -6.54 12.37 27.02
N LYS A 122 -5.55 12.47 27.91
CA LYS A 122 -4.45 11.51 27.97
C LYS A 122 -4.99 10.17 28.50
N GLY A 123 -4.78 9.09 27.77
CA GLY A 123 -5.29 7.78 28.11
C GLY A 123 -4.90 6.70 27.11
N ASN A 124 -4.89 5.46 27.57
CA ASN A 124 -4.58 4.31 26.73
C ASN A 124 -5.87 3.74 26.15
N LEU A 125 -5.97 3.69 24.82
CA LEU A 125 -6.97 2.86 24.15
C LEU A 125 -6.44 1.44 24.05
N HIS A 126 -7.20 0.47 24.54
CA HIS A 126 -7.00 -0.94 24.20
C HIS A 126 -7.85 -1.23 22.97
N PHE A 127 -7.22 -1.34 21.81
CA PHE A 127 -7.92 -1.77 20.61
C PHE A 127 -8.18 -3.27 20.73
N ILE A 128 -9.45 -3.61 20.94
CA ILE A 128 -9.95 -4.98 20.86
C ILE A 128 -10.73 -5.04 19.56
N HIS A 129 -10.05 -5.23 18.42
CA HIS A 129 -10.64 -5.87 17.25
C HIS A 129 -9.59 -6.03 16.14
N GLN A 130 -9.06 -7.23 15.99
CA GLN A 130 -8.56 -7.67 14.69
C GLN A 130 -9.78 -8.16 13.91
N GLU A 131 -10.14 -7.48 12.82
CA GLU A 131 -10.97 -8.12 11.81
C GLU A 131 -10.12 -9.22 11.17
N ARG A 132 -10.47 -10.48 11.42
CA ARG A 132 -9.85 -11.62 10.76
C ARG A 132 -10.43 -11.74 9.35
N GLY A 133 -9.86 -11.02 8.39
CA GLY A 133 -10.08 -11.40 7.00
C GLY A 133 -9.30 -12.67 6.65
N SER A 134 -9.69 -13.32 5.56
CA SER A 134 -8.98 -14.49 5.07
C SER A 134 -7.61 -14.09 4.54
N PRO A 135 -6.54 -14.83 4.87
CA PRO A 135 -5.24 -14.59 4.29
C PRO A 135 -5.30 -14.77 2.77
N VAL A 136 -4.50 -13.98 2.06
CA VAL A 136 -4.29 -14.13 0.62
C VAL A 136 -2.85 -14.53 0.35
N HIS A 137 -2.67 -15.61 -0.38
CA HIS A 137 -1.37 -16.10 -0.83
C HIS A 137 -0.93 -15.45 -2.14
N VAL A 138 0.33 -15.00 -2.14
CA VAL A 138 0.98 -14.39 -3.29
C VAL A 138 2.34 -15.03 -3.51
N ASP A 139 2.60 -15.44 -4.74
CA ASP A 139 3.90 -15.91 -5.20
C ASP A 139 4.42 -14.92 -6.25
N LEU A 140 5.13 -13.88 -5.80
CA LEU A 140 5.70 -12.88 -6.68
C LEU A 140 6.84 -13.46 -7.53
N ALA A 141 7.49 -14.53 -7.08
CA ALA A 141 8.54 -15.22 -7.82
C ALA A 141 8.01 -16.01 -9.02
N ASN A 142 6.70 -16.26 -9.09
CA ASN A 142 6.01 -16.77 -10.28
C ASN A 142 4.97 -15.77 -10.83
N TRP A 143 5.03 -14.51 -10.39
CA TRP A 143 4.07 -13.44 -10.71
C TRP A 143 2.63 -13.95 -10.60
N PHE A 144 2.23 -14.40 -9.41
CA PHE A 144 0.95 -15.06 -9.18
C PHE A 144 0.27 -14.58 -7.89
N CYS A 145 -1.05 -14.49 -7.93
CA CYS A 145 -1.87 -14.25 -6.75
C CYS A 145 -3.17 -15.05 -6.82
N GLU A 146 -3.61 -15.67 -5.73
CA GLU A 146 -4.85 -16.46 -5.72
C GLU A 146 -6.14 -15.62 -5.75
N CYS A 147 -6.03 -14.29 -5.54
CA CYS A 147 -7.20 -13.43 -5.44
C CYS A 147 -8.01 -13.37 -6.75
N GLN A 148 -9.33 -13.21 -6.63
CA GLN A 148 -10.23 -13.13 -7.78
C GLN A 148 -9.90 -11.97 -8.73
N GLU A 149 -9.45 -10.83 -8.19
CA GLU A 149 -9.01 -9.68 -9.00
C GLU A 149 -7.90 -10.08 -9.98
N TYR A 150 -6.96 -10.91 -9.53
CA TYR A 150 -5.86 -11.42 -10.37
C TYR A 150 -6.36 -12.44 -11.39
N GLN A 151 -7.13 -13.42 -10.94
CA GLN A 151 -7.60 -14.54 -11.79
C GLN A 151 -8.47 -14.06 -12.96
N THR A 152 -9.24 -12.99 -12.77
CA THR A 152 -10.10 -12.40 -13.81
C THR A 152 -9.37 -11.58 -14.87
N LYS A 153 -8.06 -11.32 -14.71
CA LYS A 153 -7.24 -10.62 -15.71
C LYS A 153 -6.81 -11.52 -16.86
N TYR A 154 -6.93 -12.83 -16.71
CA TYR A 154 -6.65 -13.77 -17.79
C TYR A 154 -7.84 -13.91 -18.72
N PHE A 155 -7.58 -13.81 -20.02
CA PHE A 155 -8.61 -13.96 -21.06
C PHE A 155 -8.03 -14.59 -22.32
N ASP A 156 -8.91 -15.10 -23.18
CA ASP A 156 -8.53 -15.67 -24.45
C ASP A 156 -8.01 -14.57 -25.40
N GLY A 157 -6.76 -14.72 -25.85
CA GLY A 157 -6.09 -13.73 -26.72
C GLY A 157 -4.90 -13.04 -26.08
N MET A 158 -4.52 -13.41 -24.85
CA MET A 158 -3.23 -13.00 -24.30
C MET A 158 -2.07 -13.63 -25.07
N GLU A 159 -1.02 -12.85 -25.29
CA GLU A 159 0.16 -13.29 -26.04
C GLU A 159 1.38 -13.45 -25.13
N LEU A 160 2.27 -14.37 -25.52
CA LEU A 160 3.55 -14.54 -24.86
C LEU A 160 4.46 -13.36 -25.16
N ILE A 161 5.02 -12.76 -24.11
CA ILE A 161 5.94 -11.63 -24.24
C ILE A 161 7.30 -11.93 -23.63
N ASN A 162 8.33 -11.33 -24.22
CA ASN A 162 9.67 -11.28 -23.65
C ASN A 162 9.86 -9.90 -23.00
N VAL A 163 10.18 -9.92 -21.70
CA VAL A 163 10.37 -8.69 -20.93
C VAL A 163 11.86 -8.36 -20.86
N THR A 164 12.25 -7.18 -21.34
CA THR A 164 13.63 -6.70 -21.32
C THR A 164 13.72 -5.36 -20.59
N GLY A 165 14.73 -5.21 -19.73
CA GLY A 165 14.92 -4.04 -18.91
C GLY A 165 15.68 -4.37 -17.62
N ASN A 166 15.88 -3.37 -16.76
CA ASN A 166 16.77 -3.45 -15.59
C ASN A 166 16.10 -3.05 -14.26
N THR A 167 14.80 -2.73 -14.26
CA THR A 167 14.08 -2.41 -13.01
C THR A 167 13.86 -3.67 -12.18
N LEU A 168 13.43 -3.51 -10.91
CA LEU A 168 13.08 -4.66 -10.06
C LEU A 168 12.00 -5.55 -10.72
N VAL A 169 10.96 -4.93 -11.29
CA VAL A 169 9.89 -5.65 -11.98
C VAL A 169 10.43 -6.45 -13.17
N HIS A 170 11.32 -5.86 -13.98
CA HIS A 170 11.94 -6.58 -15.10
C HIS A 170 12.72 -7.81 -14.62
N ARG A 171 13.52 -7.67 -13.54
CA ARG A 171 14.28 -8.79 -12.97
C ARG A 171 13.37 -9.90 -12.45
N LEU A 172 12.32 -9.54 -11.69
CA LEU A 172 11.34 -10.50 -11.20
C LEU A 172 10.70 -11.28 -12.35
N LEU A 173 10.32 -10.58 -13.43
CA LEU A 173 9.70 -11.18 -14.60
C LEU A 173 10.69 -12.05 -15.42
N GLN A 174 11.96 -11.66 -15.51
CA GLN A 174 12.99 -12.44 -16.20
C GLN A 174 13.39 -13.73 -15.47
N GLU A 175 13.25 -13.74 -14.15
CA GLU A 175 13.60 -14.89 -13.30
C GLU A 175 12.45 -15.90 -13.14
N LEU A 176 11.28 -15.63 -13.74
CA LEU A 176 10.12 -16.52 -13.67
C LEU A 176 10.43 -17.88 -14.30
N LYS A 177 9.94 -18.93 -13.66
CA LYS A 177 9.93 -20.28 -14.26
C LYS A 177 8.82 -20.43 -15.30
N SER A 178 7.78 -19.61 -15.21
CA SER A 178 6.63 -19.58 -16.10
C SER A 178 6.84 -18.60 -17.26
N LYS A 179 6.07 -18.78 -18.33
CA LYS A 179 6.05 -17.82 -19.44
C LYS A 179 5.14 -16.63 -19.09
N ILE A 180 5.55 -15.44 -19.52
CA ILE A 180 4.82 -14.19 -19.26
C ILE A 180 3.77 -13.98 -20.35
N LEU A 181 2.57 -13.59 -19.94
CA LEU A 181 1.49 -13.19 -20.82
C LEU A 181 1.29 -11.67 -20.80
N SER A 182 0.85 -11.12 -21.94
CA SER A 182 0.45 -9.72 -22.08
C SER A 182 -1.04 -9.61 -22.34
N PRO A 183 -1.75 -8.65 -21.71
CA PRO A 183 -1.24 -7.70 -20.71
C PRO A 183 -0.84 -8.37 -19.39
N LEU A 184 0.13 -7.80 -18.68
CA LEU A 184 0.60 -8.31 -17.40
C LEU A 184 -0.53 -8.25 -16.38
N PRO A 185 -1.01 -9.39 -15.87
CA PRO A 185 -2.03 -9.39 -14.83
C PRO A 185 -1.45 -8.76 -13.56
N ILE A 186 -2.16 -7.79 -13.01
CA ILE A 186 -1.79 -7.14 -11.76
C ILE A 186 -3.04 -6.95 -10.91
N CYS A 187 -2.90 -7.19 -9.61
CA CYS A 187 -3.95 -6.98 -8.61
C CYS A 187 -3.41 -6.11 -7.48
N SER A 188 -4.31 -5.68 -6.61
CA SER A 188 -3.98 -4.91 -5.39
C SER A 188 -2.95 -5.60 -4.49
N HIS A 189 -2.98 -6.92 -4.36
CA HIS A 189 -2.04 -7.68 -3.52
C HIS A 189 -0.60 -7.68 -4.08
N LEU A 190 -0.43 -7.97 -5.38
CA LEU A 190 0.88 -7.88 -6.04
C LEU A 190 1.42 -6.45 -5.95
N MET A 191 0.55 -5.47 -6.17
CA MET A 191 0.89 -4.06 -6.06
C MET A 191 1.32 -3.67 -4.64
N ALA A 192 0.62 -4.14 -3.61
CA ALA A 192 0.96 -3.87 -2.21
C ALA A 192 2.35 -4.40 -1.86
N ILE A 193 2.67 -5.63 -2.29
CA ILE A 193 4.01 -6.20 -2.10
C ILE A 193 5.07 -5.39 -2.84
N LEU A 194 4.80 -4.95 -4.07
CA LEU A 194 5.72 -4.08 -4.81
C LEU A 194 5.93 -2.74 -4.11
N ILE A 195 4.89 -2.12 -3.55
CA ILE A 195 4.98 -0.89 -2.76
C ILE A 195 5.89 -1.12 -1.55
N VAL A 196 5.65 -2.17 -0.76
CA VAL A 196 6.48 -2.49 0.43
C VAL A 196 7.93 -2.74 0.03
N LYS A 197 8.19 -3.50 -1.04
CA LYS A 197 9.56 -3.83 -1.45
C LYS A 197 10.35 -2.60 -1.91
N HIS A 198 9.73 -1.69 -2.66
CA HIS A 198 10.39 -0.45 -3.10
C HIS A 198 10.58 0.57 -1.98
N ASN A 199 9.92 0.39 -0.83
CA ASN A 199 10.00 1.30 0.31
C ASN A 199 10.39 0.56 1.61
N SER A 200 11.12 -0.55 1.49
CA SER A 200 11.41 -1.46 2.61
C SER A 200 12.14 -0.77 3.76
N ASP A 201 12.92 0.28 3.49
CA ASP A 201 13.58 1.13 4.46
C ASP A 201 12.61 1.88 5.40
N LYS A 202 11.34 2.04 5.01
CA LYS A 202 10.31 2.73 5.81
C LYS A 202 9.57 1.84 6.79
N PHE A 203 9.53 0.54 6.50
CA PHE A 203 8.73 -0.41 7.28
C PHE A 203 9.43 -0.88 8.56
N GLY A 204 10.75 -0.69 8.69
CA GLY A 204 11.50 -1.03 9.90
C GLY A 204 11.53 -2.54 10.18
N THR A 205 12.69 -3.14 10.02
CA THR A 205 13.04 -4.41 10.68
C THR A 205 13.41 -4.17 12.13
#